data_AF-A0A4Q2ZTE6-F1
#
_entry.id   AF-A0A4Q2ZTE6-F1
#
_cell.length_a   1.000
_cell.length_b   1.000
_cell.length_c   1.000
_cell.angle_alpha   90.00
_cell.angle_beta   90.00
_cell.angle_gamma   90.00
#
_symmetry.space_group_name_H-M   'P 1'
#
loop_
_entity.id
_entity.type
_entity.pdbx_description
1 polymer ?
#
loop_
_entity_poly.entity_id
_entity_poly.type
_entity_poly.pdbx_seq_one_letter_code
_entity_poly.pdbx_strand_id
1 'polypeptide(L)'
;MQGLISSNTAISRVYISCWQPGNIKLFRAHYPEIFIIFVRMSSQMLSLFDGEVAPDQMDAAGKSHAVPEEQQETKKKEVKAEQEDILQGWKADKQYYSIGEVAGLFGINTSNIRFWTKEFELKLRTTRKGDRLYTPNQVREIRTIYSLVKEQGFTIAGAKAKIKADKKSTVEAVDLKQSLLQLRNKLILMRNQLS
;
A
#
# COMPACT_ATOMS: atom_id res chain seq x y z
N MET A 1 -59.59 15.40 20.87
CA MET A 1 -58.74 14.46 20.11
C MET A 1 -58.57 15.03 18.71
N GLN A 2 -57.48 15.77 18.48
CA GLN A 2 -57.25 16.53 17.26
C GLN A 2 -56.31 15.73 16.35
N GLY A 3 -56.82 15.25 15.21
CA GLY A 3 -56.03 14.62 14.15
C GLY A 3 -55.61 15.65 13.12
N LEU A 4 -54.46 16.29 13.35
CA LEU A 4 -53.84 17.20 12.38
C LEU A 4 -53.20 16.39 11.25
N ILE A 5 -53.85 16.43 10.09
CA ILE A 5 -53.21 16.25 8.79
C ILE A 5 -52.30 17.45 8.60
N SER A 6 -50.97 17.29 8.71
CA SER A 6 -50.05 18.31 8.22
C SER A 6 -48.64 17.77 7.98
N SER A 7 -48.08 18.18 6.85
CA SER A 7 -46.65 18.34 6.52
C SER A 7 -45.84 17.19 5.87
N ASN A 8 -46.24 15.92 5.92
CA ASN A 8 -45.29 14.86 5.51
C ASN A 8 -45.24 14.48 4.00
N THR A 9 -46.07 15.07 3.14
CA THR A 9 -46.02 14.82 1.67
C THR A 9 -45.22 15.88 0.91
N ALA A 10 -44.89 17.01 1.54
CA ALA A 10 -44.07 18.06 0.91
C ALA A 10 -42.55 17.82 1.09
N ILE A 11 -42.15 17.13 2.15
CA ILE A 11 -40.74 16.90 2.46
C ILE A 11 -40.12 15.82 1.54
N SER A 12 -40.90 14.82 1.13
CA SER A 12 -40.42 13.76 0.22
C SER A 12 -40.16 14.24 -1.21
N ARG A 13 -40.88 15.27 -1.69
CA ARG A 13 -40.62 15.87 -3.01
C ARG A 13 -39.43 16.82 -3.03
N VAL A 14 -39.12 17.50 -1.93
CA VAL A 14 -37.90 18.32 -1.82
C VAL A 14 -36.65 17.43 -1.69
N TYR A 15 -36.75 16.28 -1.01
CA TYR A 15 -35.60 15.38 -0.82
C TYR A 15 -35.11 14.70 -2.12
N ILE A 16 -35.96 14.55 -3.12
CA ILE A 16 -35.58 13.95 -4.41
C ILE A 16 -34.91 14.99 -5.35
N SER A 17 -35.06 16.29 -5.08
CA SER A 17 -34.54 17.36 -5.95
C SER A 17 -33.13 17.89 -5.59
N CYS A 18 -32.48 17.40 -4.54
CA CYS A 18 -31.11 17.81 -4.17
C CYS A 18 -30.02 16.79 -4.52
N TRP A 19 -30.36 15.69 -5.22
CA TRP A 19 -29.36 14.76 -5.73
C TRP A 19 -28.91 15.14 -7.15
N GLN A 20 -28.39 16.37 -7.30
CA GLN A 20 -27.53 16.74 -8.42
C GLN A 20 -26.07 16.56 -8.00
N PRO A 21 -25.25 15.79 -8.74
CA PRO A 21 -23.85 15.60 -8.41
C PRO A 21 -23.07 16.88 -8.73
N GLY A 22 -22.88 17.74 -7.73
CA GLY A 22 -22.14 18.98 -7.92
C GLY A 22 -21.69 19.75 -6.68
N ASN A 23 -22.23 19.50 -5.48
CA ASN A 23 -21.85 20.32 -4.32
C ASN A 23 -21.97 19.61 -2.95
N ILE A 24 -21.25 18.50 -2.78
CA ILE A 24 -21.17 17.76 -1.50
C ILE A 24 -20.31 18.47 -0.44
N LYS A 25 -19.50 19.48 -0.82
CA LYS A 25 -18.63 20.18 0.12
C LYS A 25 -19.36 21.16 1.05
N LEU A 26 -20.57 21.63 0.68
CA LEU A 26 -21.27 22.66 1.45
C LEU A 26 -22.18 22.10 2.55
N PHE A 27 -22.65 20.85 2.43
CA PHE A 27 -23.65 20.31 3.36
C PHE A 27 -23.07 19.76 4.67
N ARG A 28 -21.77 19.43 4.70
CA ARG A 28 -21.08 18.93 5.91
C ARG A 28 -20.87 20.01 6.98
N ALA A 29 -21.00 21.28 6.64
CA ALA A 29 -20.73 22.39 7.56
C ALA A 29 -21.96 22.87 8.35
N HIS A 30 -23.19 22.55 7.94
CA HIS A 30 -24.37 23.24 8.47
C HIS A 30 -25.41 22.39 9.22
N TYR A 31 -25.46 21.05 9.08
CA TYR A 31 -26.42 20.21 9.82
C TYR A 31 -25.84 18.86 10.26
N PRO A 32 -25.12 18.79 11.40
CA PRO A 32 -24.51 17.54 11.89
C PRO A 32 -25.54 16.51 12.38
N GLU A 33 -26.73 16.94 12.81
CA GLU A 33 -27.72 16.07 13.46
C GLU A 33 -28.59 15.25 12.47
N ILE A 34 -28.75 15.70 11.22
CA ILE A 34 -29.61 15.01 10.23
C ILE A 34 -28.89 13.83 9.56
N PHE A 35 -27.54 13.84 9.57
CA PHE A 35 -26.74 12.81 8.89
C PHE A 35 -26.78 11.44 9.58
N ILE A 36 -27.02 11.39 10.89
CA ILE A 36 -27.07 10.14 11.66
C ILE A 36 -28.37 9.34 11.36
N ILE A 37 -29.46 10.03 11.06
CA ILE A 37 -30.75 9.39 10.72
C ILE A 37 -30.68 8.70 9.35
N PHE A 38 -29.91 9.25 8.40
CA PHE A 38 -29.76 8.70 7.05
C PHE A 38 -29.00 7.36 7.02
N VAL A 39 -27.99 7.19 7.89
CA VAL A 39 -27.23 5.92 7.98
C VAL A 39 -28.07 4.81 8.63
N ARG A 40 -28.98 5.15 9.54
CA ARG A 40 -29.78 4.16 10.29
C ARG A 40 -31.00 3.64 9.51
N MET A 41 -31.50 4.38 8.51
CA MET A 41 -32.64 3.96 7.69
C MET A 41 -32.26 3.11 6.47
N SER A 42 -30.99 3.16 6.04
CA SER A 42 -30.52 2.39 4.87
C SER A 42 -30.17 0.92 5.18
N SER A 43 -29.91 0.56 6.44
CA SER A 43 -29.69 -0.86 6.81
C SER A 43 -30.97 -1.68 6.91
N GLN A 44 -32.15 -1.04 7.05
CA GLN A 44 -33.42 -1.77 7.19
C GLN A 44 -34.09 -2.05 5.83
N MET A 45 -33.63 -1.41 4.76
CA MET A 45 -34.16 -1.49 3.39
C MET A 45 -33.29 -2.36 2.48
N LEU A 46 -32.61 -3.37 3.03
CA LEU A 46 -31.81 -4.34 2.24
C LEU A 46 -32.16 -5.80 2.53
N SER A 47 -33.25 -6.04 3.27
CA SER A 47 -33.74 -7.40 3.59
C SER A 47 -35.06 -7.76 2.92
N LEU A 48 -35.52 -6.96 1.95
CA LEU A 48 -36.87 -7.09 1.37
C LEU A 48 -36.89 -7.35 -0.14
N PHE A 49 -35.82 -7.88 -0.73
CA PHE A 49 -35.76 -8.21 -2.17
C PHE A 49 -34.95 -9.49 -2.40
N ASP A 50 -35.49 -10.62 -1.93
CA ASP A 50 -35.28 -11.91 -2.61
C ASP A 50 -36.43 -12.06 -3.61
N GLY A 51 -36.11 -12.09 -4.91
CA GLY A 51 -37.14 -12.21 -5.94
C GLY A 51 -36.63 -12.10 -7.37
N GLU A 52 -36.28 -13.26 -7.92
CA GLU A 52 -36.71 -13.74 -9.23
C GLU A 52 -35.81 -13.58 -10.49
N VAL A 53 -35.78 -14.72 -11.19
CA VAL A 53 -35.05 -15.13 -12.39
C VAL A 53 -35.76 -14.66 -13.66
N ALA A 54 -35.00 -14.28 -14.70
CA ALA A 54 -35.36 -14.60 -16.08
C ALA A 54 -34.13 -14.57 -17.00
N PRO A 55 -33.87 -15.64 -17.80
CA PRO A 55 -32.91 -15.63 -18.89
C PRO A 55 -33.59 -15.22 -20.19
N ASP A 56 -32.90 -14.44 -21.04
CA ASP A 56 -33.28 -14.34 -22.45
C ASP A 56 -32.04 -14.35 -23.34
N GLN A 57 -32.19 -15.01 -24.48
CA GLN A 57 -31.12 -15.42 -25.39
C GLN A 57 -30.85 -14.39 -26.51
N MET A 58 -29.74 -14.65 -27.23
CA MET A 58 -29.42 -14.25 -28.64
C MET A 58 -28.97 -12.77 -28.80
N ASP A 59 -27.93 -12.38 -29.56
CA ASP A 59 -27.45 -12.81 -30.87
C ASP A 59 -25.96 -12.45 -31.14
N ALA A 60 -25.42 -13.07 -32.18
CA ALA A 60 -24.06 -12.96 -32.70
C ALA A 60 -23.76 -11.67 -33.49
N ALA A 61 -22.53 -11.13 -33.39
CA ALA A 61 -21.75 -10.57 -34.50
C ALA A 61 -20.35 -10.06 -34.08
N GLY A 62 -19.33 -10.44 -34.87
CA GLY A 62 -18.29 -9.53 -35.37
C GLY A 62 -17.32 -8.82 -34.44
N LYS A 63 -16.05 -9.27 -34.47
CA LYS A 63 -14.84 -8.63 -33.93
C LYS A 63 -14.64 -7.16 -34.37
N SER A 64 -14.49 -6.27 -33.39
CA SER A 64 -13.34 -5.36 -33.28
C SER A 64 -12.96 -5.24 -31.81
N HIS A 65 -11.71 -5.57 -31.49
CA HIS A 65 -11.21 -5.64 -30.12
C HIS A 65 -10.81 -4.21 -29.68
N ALA A 66 -11.80 -3.37 -29.41
CA ALA A 66 -11.59 -2.21 -28.56
C ALA A 66 -11.30 -2.75 -27.16
N VAL A 67 -10.13 -2.44 -26.59
CA VAL A 67 -9.82 -2.69 -25.19
C VAL A 67 -10.46 -1.55 -24.40
N PRO A 68 -11.54 -1.78 -23.63
CA PRO A 68 -11.97 -0.80 -22.67
C PRO A 68 -11.04 -0.93 -21.47
N GLU A 69 -10.26 0.13 -21.29
CA GLU A 69 -9.76 0.51 -19.99
C GLU A 69 -10.89 0.48 -18.94
N GLU A 70 -10.45 0.15 -17.73
CA GLU A 70 -10.96 0.65 -16.47
C GLU A 70 -11.74 -0.33 -15.56
N GLN A 71 -11.29 -0.30 -14.30
CA GLN A 71 -12.01 -0.61 -13.07
C GLN A 71 -12.04 -2.06 -12.59
N GLN A 72 -11.01 -2.42 -11.82
CA GLN A 72 -11.24 -3.04 -10.51
C GLN A 72 -10.46 -2.29 -9.43
N GLU A 73 -11.00 -1.12 -9.11
CA GLU A 73 -10.75 -0.38 -7.87
C GLU A 73 -11.78 -0.84 -6.82
N THR A 74 -11.62 -2.04 -6.26
CA THR A 74 -12.43 -2.50 -5.11
C THR A 74 -11.63 -3.39 -4.15
N LYS A 75 -10.59 -2.85 -3.50
CA LYS A 75 -10.15 -3.31 -2.17
C LYS A 75 -9.22 -2.30 -1.48
N LYS A 76 -9.63 -1.03 -1.48
CA LYS A 76 -8.85 0.07 -0.88
C LYS A 76 -9.14 0.29 0.61
N LYS A 77 -9.79 -0.66 1.32
CA LYS A 77 -10.27 -0.43 2.71
C LYS A 77 -9.86 -1.46 3.79
N GLU A 78 -9.07 -2.49 3.50
CA GLU A 78 -8.64 -3.45 4.54
C GLU A 78 -7.14 -3.44 4.87
N VAL A 79 -6.31 -2.67 4.15
CA VAL A 79 -4.83 -2.78 4.23
C VAL A 79 -4.21 -2.02 5.43
N LYS A 80 -4.96 -1.79 6.52
CA LYS A 80 -4.52 -0.87 7.59
C LYS A 80 -4.23 -1.47 8.96
N ALA A 81 -4.43 -2.77 9.20
CA ALA A 81 -4.26 -3.33 10.56
C ALA A 81 -3.46 -4.63 10.65
N GLU A 82 -3.00 -5.20 9.54
CA GLU A 82 -2.10 -6.37 9.52
C GLU A 82 -0.70 -5.90 9.10
N GLN A 83 -0.13 -5.01 9.91
CA GLN A 83 1.28 -4.65 9.82
C GLN A 83 2.10 -5.67 10.60
N GLU A 84 2.07 -6.92 10.15
CA GLU A 84 3.11 -7.87 10.52
C GLU A 84 4.39 -7.44 9.78
N ASP A 85 5.54 -7.55 10.44
CA ASP A 85 6.85 -7.39 9.81
C ASP A 85 6.80 -8.29 8.57
N ILE A 86 6.84 -7.73 7.36
CA ILE A 86 6.58 -8.46 6.10
C ILE A 86 7.54 -9.66 5.94
N LEU A 87 8.59 -9.69 6.76
CA LEU A 87 9.61 -10.71 6.87
C LEU A 87 9.62 -11.43 8.24
N GLN A 88 8.51 -11.49 9.00
CA GLN A 88 8.39 -12.21 10.26
C GLN A 88 8.62 -13.71 10.00
N GLY A 89 9.88 -14.14 10.16
CA GLY A 89 10.33 -15.50 9.88
C GLY A 89 11.33 -15.66 8.73
N TRP A 90 11.67 -14.60 7.99
CA TRP A 90 12.77 -14.67 7.03
C TRP A 90 14.12 -14.71 7.76
N LYS A 91 14.64 -15.93 7.96
CA LYS A 91 16.05 -16.15 8.29
C LYS A 91 16.86 -16.31 7.02
N ALA A 92 18.01 -15.64 6.97
CA ALA A 92 18.95 -15.69 5.85
C ALA A 92 19.73 -17.02 5.83
N ASP A 93 19.03 -18.15 5.83
CA ASP A 93 19.66 -19.49 5.91
C ASP A 93 20.14 -19.96 4.52
N LYS A 94 19.44 -19.52 3.45
CA LYS A 94 19.83 -19.81 2.06
C LYS A 94 20.76 -18.73 1.51
N GLN A 95 21.77 -19.14 0.73
CA GLN A 95 22.70 -18.23 0.06
C GLN A 95 22.11 -17.57 -1.21
N TYR A 96 21.19 -18.26 -1.90
CA TYR A 96 20.55 -17.76 -3.11
C TYR A 96 19.04 -17.99 -3.04
N TYR A 97 18.29 -17.00 -3.53
CA TYR A 97 16.84 -17.01 -3.67
C TYR A 97 16.46 -16.81 -5.14
N SER A 98 15.43 -17.52 -5.57
CA SER A 98 14.81 -17.31 -6.88
C SER A 98 13.90 -16.07 -6.87
N ILE A 99 13.61 -15.52 -8.05
CA ILE A 99 12.71 -14.35 -8.14
C ILE A 99 11.30 -14.65 -7.60
N GLY A 100 10.83 -15.88 -7.72
CA GLY A 100 9.52 -16.31 -7.21
C GLY A 100 9.47 -16.31 -5.69
N GLU A 101 10.51 -16.85 -5.04
CA GLU A 101 10.63 -16.80 -3.57
C GLU A 101 10.68 -15.35 -3.09
N VAL A 102 11.50 -14.50 -3.71
CA VAL A 102 11.60 -13.08 -3.34
C VAL A 102 10.27 -12.36 -3.51
N ALA A 103 9.57 -12.59 -4.63
CA ALA A 103 8.25 -12.04 -4.88
C ALA A 103 7.22 -12.48 -3.82
N GLY A 104 7.26 -13.75 -3.41
CA GLY A 104 6.42 -14.30 -2.35
C GLY A 104 6.67 -13.66 -0.99
N LEU A 105 7.94 -13.40 -0.64
CA LEU A 105 8.30 -12.72 0.62
C LEU A 105 7.69 -11.32 0.76
N PHE A 106 7.53 -10.60 -0.36
CA PHE A 106 7.01 -9.23 -0.35
C PHE A 106 5.54 -9.13 -0.80
N GLY A 107 4.92 -10.25 -1.19
CA GLY A 107 3.55 -10.27 -1.72
C GLY A 107 3.37 -9.44 -3.00
N ILE A 108 4.39 -9.34 -3.86
CA ILE A 108 4.35 -8.53 -5.09
C ILE A 108 4.66 -9.34 -6.34
N ASN A 109 4.19 -8.86 -7.49
CA ASN A 109 4.46 -9.50 -8.78
C ASN A 109 5.97 -9.54 -9.11
N THR A 110 6.41 -10.65 -9.70
CA THR A 110 7.81 -10.83 -10.15
C THR A 110 8.28 -9.76 -11.12
N SER A 111 7.36 -9.16 -11.90
CA SER A 111 7.68 -8.06 -12.83
C SER A 111 8.16 -6.79 -12.10
N ASN A 112 7.64 -6.50 -10.90
CA ASN A 112 8.11 -5.37 -10.11
C ASN A 112 9.54 -5.59 -9.63
N ILE A 113 9.84 -6.80 -9.12
CA ILE A 113 11.20 -7.18 -8.73
C ILE A 113 12.15 -7.07 -9.93
N ARG A 114 11.73 -7.53 -11.13
CA ARG A 114 12.53 -7.39 -12.35
C ARG A 114 12.80 -5.93 -12.73
N PHE A 115 11.79 -5.09 -12.59
CA PHE A 115 11.87 -3.67 -12.90
C PHE A 115 12.80 -2.94 -11.92
N TRP A 116 12.59 -3.10 -10.62
CA TRP A 116 13.43 -2.49 -9.59
C TRP A 116 14.88 -2.96 -9.69
N THR A 117 15.11 -4.25 -9.94
CA THR A 117 16.49 -4.76 -10.06
C THR A 117 17.26 -4.15 -11.23
N LYS A 118 16.59 -3.92 -12.36
CA LYS A 118 17.16 -3.22 -13.50
C LYS A 118 17.45 -1.76 -13.15
N GLU A 119 16.47 -1.10 -12.55
CA GLU A 119 16.51 0.32 -12.29
C GLU A 119 17.54 0.70 -11.23
N PHE A 120 17.65 -0.07 -10.15
CA PHE A 120 18.64 0.11 -9.09
C PHE A 120 19.99 -0.56 -9.40
N GLU A 121 20.17 -1.10 -10.61
CA GLU A 121 21.43 -1.72 -11.10
C GLU A 121 22.03 -2.74 -10.13
N LEU A 122 21.17 -3.62 -9.58
CA LEU A 122 21.61 -4.63 -8.63
C LEU A 122 22.49 -5.68 -9.32
N LYS A 123 23.69 -5.93 -8.78
CA LYS A 123 24.67 -6.90 -9.32
C LYS A 123 24.22 -8.35 -9.10
N LEU A 124 23.32 -8.84 -9.92
CA LEU A 124 22.73 -10.18 -9.82
C LEU A 124 23.60 -11.24 -10.49
N ARG A 125 23.53 -12.47 -9.97
CA ARG A 125 24.06 -13.65 -10.65
C ARG A 125 22.95 -14.27 -11.48
N THR A 126 23.26 -14.64 -12.71
CA THR A 126 22.36 -15.40 -13.58
C THR A 126 22.76 -16.88 -13.59
N THR A 127 21.76 -17.76 -13.71
CA THR A 127 22.01 -19.18 -14.00
C THR A 127 22.30 -19.38 -15.49
N ARG A 128 22.75 -20.58 -15.89
CA ARG A 128 22.98 -20.95 -17.29
C ARG A 128 21.74 -20.80 -18.17
N LYS A 129 20.54 -20.93 -17.59
CA LYS A 129 19.25 -20.72 -18.26
C LYS A 129 18.80 -19.26 -18.36
N GLY A 130 19.46 -18.33 -17.64
CA GLY A 130 19.13 -16.90 -17.62
C GLY A 130 18.27 -16.43 -16.45
N ASP A 131 17.83 -17.32 -15.55
CA ASP A 131 17.11 -16.93 -14.33
C ASP A 131 17.99 -16.13 -13.37
N ARG A 132 17.37 -15.16 -12.68
CA ARG A 132 18.04 -14.27 -11.73
C ARG A 132 18.08 -14.90 -10.33
N LEU A 133 19.26 -14.92 -9.74
CA LEU A 133 19.49 -15.38 -8.37
C LEU A 133 19.83 -14.20 -7.47
N TYR A 134 19.14 -14.14 -6.33
CA TYR A 134 19.24 -13.06 -5.36
C TYR A 134 20.00 -13.55 -4.13
N THR A 135 20.99 -12.79 -3.70
CA THR A 135 21.67 -13.03 -2.41
C THR A 135 20.85 -12.42 -1.25
N PRO A 136 21.02 -12.87 0.00
CA PRO A 136 20.38 -12.23 1.15
C PRO A 136 20.61 -10.72 1.24
N ASN A 137 21.77 -10.23 0.79
CA ASN A 137 22.09 -8.81 0.75
C ASN A 137 21.17 -8.06 -0.23
N GLN A 138 20.94 -8.63 -1.41
CA GLN A 138 20.03 -8.05 -2.40
C GLN A 138 18.58 -8.09 -1.95
N VAL A 139 18.17 -9.14 -1.24
CA VAL A 139 16.83 -9.20 -0.63
C VAL A 139 16.65 -8.06 0.38
N ARG A 140 17.69 -7.76 1.19
CA ARG A 140 17.67 -6.59 2.09
C ARG A 140 17.58 -5.26 1.34
N GLU A 141 18.30 -5.12 0.23
CA GLU A 141 18.19 -3.91 -0.60
C GLU A 141 16.79 -3.76 -1.23
N ILE A 142 16.19 -4.85 -1.70
CA ILE A 142 14.81 -4.86 -2.19
C ILE A 142 13.83 -4.50 -1.09
N ARG A 143 14.04 -4.96 0.16
CA ARG A 143 13.23 -4.55 1.32
C ARG A 143 13.27 -3.04 1.50
N THR A 144 14.45 -2.42 1.43
CA THR A 144 14.57 -0.96 1.50
C THR A 144 13.84 -0.27 0.34
N ILE A 145 13.98 -0.78 -0.89
CA ILE A 145 13.26 -0.21 -2.04
C ILE A 145 11.75 -0.32 -1.84
N TYR A 146 11.26 -1.46 -1.34
CA TYR A 146 9.85 -1.69 -1.08
C TYR A 146 9.28 -0.66 -0.10
N SER A 147 9.93 -0.43 1.04
CA SER A 147 9.45 0.54 2.02
C SER A 147 9.43 1.97 1.46
N LEU A 148 10.40 2.33 0.63
CA LEU A 148 10.42 3.65 0.00
C LEU A 148 9.31 3.83 -1.05
N VAL A 149 9.09 2.83 -1.89
CA VAL A 149 8.16 2.97 -3.02
C VAL A 149 6.72 2.69 -2.61
N LYS A 150 6.47 1.63 -1.83
CA LYS A 150 5.11 1.18 -1.48
C LYS A 150 4.59 1.79 -0.19
N GLU A 151 5.40 1.87 0.86
CA GLU A 151 4.95 2.41 2.14
C GLU A 151 5.01 3.94 2.13
N GLN A 152 6.10 4.51 1.59
CA GLN A 152 6.34 5.96 1.61
C GLN A 152 5.94 6.67 0.32
N GLY A 153 5.66 5.93 -0.77
CA GLY A 153 5.17 6.52 -2.02
C GLY A 153 6.21 7.32 -2.81
N PHE A 154 7.51 7.10 -2.59
CA PHE A 154 8.55 7.77 -3.38
C PHE A 154 8.52 7.31 -4.84
N THR A 155 8.83 8.23 -5.75
CA THR A 155 9.18 7.86 -7.13
C THR A 155 10.51 7.09 -7.14
N ILE A 156 10.73 6.32 -8.19
CA ILE A 156 11.96 5.56 -8.39
C ILE A 156 13.22 6.43 -8.27
N ALA A 157 13.21 7.60 -8.90
CA ALA A 157 14.33 8.54 -8.83
C ALA A 157 14.53 9.10 -7.41
N GLY A 158 13.44 9.41 -6.70
CA GLY A 158 13.49 9.86 -5.31
C GLY A 158 14.03 8.78 -4.37
N ALA A 159 13.60 7.52 -4.55
CA ALA A 159 14.09 6.39 -3.78
C ALA A 159 15.60 6.17 -4.00
N LYS A 160 16.09 6.29 -5.24
CA LYS A 160 17.54 6.23 -5.53
C LYS A 160 18.33 7.33 -4.81
N ALA A 161 17.82 8.56 -4.83
CA ALA A 161 18.48 9.69 -4.17
C ALA A 161 18.55 9.47 -2.66
N LYS A 162 17.45 9.00 -2.05
CA LYS A 162 17.38 8.72 -0.62
C LYS A 162 18.35 7.61 -0.20
N ILE A 163 18.38 6.48 -0.92
CA ILE A 163 19.31 5.38 -0.63
C ILE A 163 20.77 5.84 -0.68
N LYS A 164 21.13 6.75 -1.62
CA LYS A 164 22.47 7.33 -1.69
C LYS A 164 22.76 8.24 -0.49
N ALA A 165 21.79 9.06 -0.08
CA ALA A 165 21.92 9.93 1.09
C ALA A 165 22.09 9.12 2.39
N ASP A 166 21.28 8.08 2.57
CA ASP A 166 21.34 7.19 3.73
C ASP A 166 22.69 6.45 3.80
N LYS A 167 23.24 6.01 2.67
CA LYS A 167 24.60 5.43 2.64
C LYS A 167 25.64 6.41 3.15
N LYS A 168 25.57 7.68 2.75
CA LYS A 168 26.50 8.70 3.22
C LYS A 168 26.39 8.92 4.73
N SER A 169 25.17 9.07 5.26
CA SER A 169 24.97 9.27 6.70
C SER A 169 25.41 8.06 7.53
N THR A 170 25.19 6.84 7.03
CA THR A 170 25.66 5.62 7.73
C THR A 170 27.18 5.53 7.80
N VAL A 171 27.90 5.92 6.74
CA VAL A 171 29.38 5.94 6.76
C VAL A 171 29.89 6.94 7.80
N GLU A 172 29.35 8.16 7.80
CA GLU A 172 29.71 9.18 8.78
C GLU A 172 29.43 8.72 10.22
N ALA A 173 28.29 8.06 10.46
CA ALA A 173 27.94 7.51 11.76
C ALA A 173 28.88 6.38 12.22
N VAL A 174 29.34 5.52 11.29
CA VAL A 174 30.30 4.45 11.59
C VAL A 174 31.67 5.03 11.95
N ASP A 175 32.14 6.03 11.21
CA ASP A 175 33.42 6.70 11.47
C ASP A 175 33.43 7.41 12.83
N LEU A 176 32.33 8.10 13.17
CA LEU A 176 32.14 8.71 14.48
C LEU A 176 32.17 7.65 15.59
N LYS A 177 31.42 6.54 15.41
CA LYS A 177 31.40 5.43 16.38
C LYS A 177 32.80 4.85 16.58
N GLN A 178 33.56 4.65 15.52
CA GLN A 178 34.92 4.12 15.59
C GLN A 178 35.86 5.07 16.34
N SER A 179 35.76 6.37 16.06
CA SER A 179 36.52 7.41 16.77
C SER A 179 36.21 7.41 18.27
N LEU A 180 34.94 7.30 18.66
CA LEU A 180 34.52 7.21 20.06
C LEU A 180 35.06 5.95 20.75
N LEU A 181 35.08 4.80 20.05
CA LEU A 181 35.65 3.56 20.57
C LEU A 181 37.15 3.68 20.80
N GLN A 182 37.87 4.35 19.90
CA GLN A 182 39.31 4.61 20.06
C GLN A 182 39.59 5.50 21.27
N LEU A 183 38.84 6.59 21.44
CA LEU A 183 38.96 7.47 22.61
C LEU A 183 38.68 6.71 23.91
N ARG A 184 37.60 5.93 23.95
CA ARG A 184 37.26 5.08 25.09
C ARG A 184 38.41 4.13 25.44
N ASN A 185 39.00 3.45 24.46
CA ASN A 185 40.11 2.53 24.69
C ASN A 185 41.36 3.26 25.19
N LYS A 186 41.68 4.44 24.64
CA LYS A 186 42.82 5.27 25.09
C LYS A 186 42.67 5.69 26.55
N LEU A 187 41.47 6.14 26.95
CA LEU A 187 41.18 6.50 28.34
C LEU A 187 41.27 5.30 29.28
N ILE A 188 40.81 4.12 28.83
CA ILE A 188 40.93 2.88 29.59
C ILE A 188 42.41 2.53 29.83
N LEU A 189 43.26 2.64 28.82
CA LEU A 189 44.69 2.37 28.93
C LEU A 189 45.37 3.29 29.95
N MET A 190 45.13 4.60 29.87
CA MET A 190 45.71 5.58 30.81
C MET A 190 45.28 5.31 32.25
N ARG A 191 44.00 5.00 32.46
CA ARG A 191 43.46 4.69 33.78
C ARG A 191 44.05 3.42 34.39
N ASN A 192 44.41 2.43 33.57
CA ASN A 192 45.07 1.21 34.04
C ASN A 192 46.57 1.39 34.31
N GLN A 193 47.22 2.43 33.76
CA GLN A 193 48.64 2.73 34.00
C GLN A 193 48.88 3.49 35.30
N LEU A 194 47.85 4.15 35.83
CA LEU A 194 47.90 4.98 37.04
C LEU A 194 47.30 4.30 38.28
N SER A 195 46.81 3.07 38.11
CA SER A 195 46.31 2.21 39.18
C SER A 195 47.32 1.11 39.48
#